data_AF-A0AAU0TJF6-F1
#
_entry.id   AF-A0AAU0TJF6-F1
#
_cell.length_a   1.000
_cell.length_b   1.000
_cell.length_c   1.000
_cell.angle_alpha   90.00
_cell.angle_beta   90.00
_cell.angle_gamma   90.00
#
_symmetry.space_group_name_H-M   'P 1'
#
loop_
_entity.id
_entity.type
_entity.pdbx_description
1 polymer ?
#
loop_
_entity_poly.entity_id
_entity_poly.type
_entity_poly.pdbx_seq_one_letter_code
_entity_poly.pdbx_strand_id
1 'polypeptide(L)' 'MERDSDDTVYCDIQMPVAQGRELLALVNALRESKAHPSLDRVFEHMQDELSTSIDVVEKPPTWGPWCQ' A
#
# COMPACT_ATOMS: atom_id res chain seq x y z
N MET A 1 4.28 -14.98 24.50
CA MET A 1 4.22 -14.26 23.22
C MET A 1 5.25 -13.16 23.31
N GLU A 2 6.43 -13.37 22.73
CA GLU A 2 7.40 -12.29 22.55
C GLU A 2 6.70 -11.20 21.76
N ARG A 3 6.54 -10.04 22.39
CA ARG A 3 6.24 -8.82 21.64
C ARG A 3 7.52 -8.54 20.89
N ASP A 4 7.56 -8.94 19.63
CA ASP A 4 8.51 -8.43 18.67
C ASP A 4 8.31 -6.92 18.68
N SER A 5 9.10 -6.22 19.51
CA SER A 5 9.10 -4.77 19.61
C SER A 5 9.90 -4.24 18.43
N ASP A 6 9.44 -4.58 17.23
CA ASP A 6 9.75 -3.77 16.06
C ASP A 6 8.86 -2.54 16.21
N ASP A 7 9.47 -1.41 16.57
CA ASP A 7 8.81 -0.12 16.73
C ASP A 7 8.20 0.29 15.38
N THR A 8 7.07 -0.31 15.05
CA THR A 8 6.42 -0.25 13.75
C THR A 8 5.70 1.07 13.64
N VAL A 9 6.02 1.83 12.60
CA VAL A 9 5.34 3.08 12.28
C VAL A 9 4.10 2.78 11.45
N TYR A 10 2.93 3.16 11.95
CA TYR A 10 1.66 3.07 11.22
C TYR A 10 1.28 4.43 10.63
N CYS A 11 1.04 4.46 9.32
CA CYS A 11 0.66 5.67 8.59
C CYS A 11 -0.70 5.45 7.91
N ASP A 12 -1.71 6.26 8.26
CA ASP A 12 -2.95 6.34 7.48
C ASP A 12 -2.79 7.44 6.42
N ILE A 13 -2.72 7.06 5.15
CA ILE A 13 -2.51 7.98 4.04
C ILE A 13 -3.74 7.96 3.13
N GLN A 14 -4.40 9.11 3.02
CA GLN A 14 -5.55 9.30 2.13
C GLN A 14 -5.17 10.17 0.95
N MET A 15 -5.59 9.78 -0.25
CA MET A 15 -5.36 10.53 -1.49
C MET A 15 -6.42 10.19 -2.56
N PRO A 16 -6.63 11.06 -3.56
CA PRO A 16 -7.40 10.71 -4.76
C PRO A 16 -6.81 9.52 -5.52
N VAL A 17 -7.65 8.73 -6.18
CA VAL A 17 -7.24 7.53 -6.95
C VAL A 17 -6.12 7.83 -7.96
N ALA A 18 -6.16 8.98 -8.63
CA ALA A 18 -5.11 9.36 -9.57
C ALA A 18 -3.74 9.50 -8.90
N GLN A 19 -3.68 10.10 -7.71
CA GLN A 19 -2.46 10.21 -6.92
C GLN A 19 -2.03 8.84 -6.37
N GLY A 20 -2.99 7.99 -5.99
CA GLY A 20 -2.72 6.61 -5.59
C GLY A 20 -2.02 5.80 -6.69
N ARG A 21 -2.50 5.91 -7.94
CA ARG A 21 -1.87 5.25 -9.09
C ARG A 21 -0.46 5.79 -9.36
N GLU A 22 -0.27 7.09 -9.26
CA GLU A 22 1.05 7.72 -9.42
C GLU A 22 2.02 7.25 -8.33
N LEU A 23 1.59 7.23 -7.06
CA LEU A 23 2.39 6.75 -5.95
C LEU A 23 2.72 5.25 -6.10
N LEU A 24 1.76 4.42 -6.50
CA LEU A 24 2.01 2.99 -6.77
C LEU A 24 3.08 2.80 -7.84
N ALA A 25 3.02 3.56 -8.95
CA ALA A 25 4.03 3.51 -10.00
C ALA A 25 5.43 3.93 -9.48
N LEU A 26 5.48 4.96 -8.63
CA LEU A 26 6.74 5.38 -8.00
C LEU A 26 7.31 4.30 -7.07
N VAL A 27 6.48 3.69 -6.22
CA VAL A 27 6.90 2.61 -5.31
C VAL A 27 7.40 1.39 -6.10
N ASN A 28 6.74 1.04 -7.20
CA ASN A 28 7.22 -0.01 -8.12
C ASN A 28 8.62 0.28 -8.63
N ALA A 29 8.84 1.49 -9.16
CA ALA A 29 10.16 1.90 -9.65
C ALA A 29 11.23 1.87 -8.53
N LEU A 30 10.88 2.31 -7.32
CA LEU A 30 11.78 2.26 -6.17
C LEU A 30 12.15 0.83 -5.78
N ARG A 31 11.18 -0.10 -5.73
CA ARG A 31 11.44 -1.51 -5.41
C ARG A 31 12.28 -2.20 -6.50
N GLU A 32 11.96 -1.94 -7.76
CA GLU A 32 12.69 -2.48 -8.92
C GLU A 32 14.13 -1.97 -8.99
N SER A 33 14.37 -0.72 -8.57
CA SER A 33 15.72 -0.14 -8.56
C SER A 33 16.70 -0.88 -7.64
N LYS A 34 16.19 -1.60 -6.63
CA LYS A 34 16.98 -2.26 -5.57
C LYS A 34 17.95 -1.33 -4.83
N ALA A 35 17.77 -0.01 -4.95
CA ALA A 35 18.64 0.99 -4.32
C ALA A 35 18.48 1.04 -2.79
N HIS A 36 17.37 0.55 -2.26
CA HIS A 36 17.04 0.58 -0.83
C HIS A 36 16.65 -0.81 -0.30
N PRO A 37 17.61 -1.74 -0.15
CA PRO A 37 17.31 -3.12 0.24
C PRO A 37 16.67 -3.25 1.64
N SER A 38 16.98 -2.32 2.56
CA SER A 38 16.33 -2.28 3.89
C SER A 38 14.85 -1.92 3.84
N LEU A 39 14.37 -1.37 2.72
CA LEU A 39 12.97 -0.98 2.52
C LEU A 39 12.22 -1.92 1.59
N ASP A 40 12.81 -3.04 1.13
CA ASP A 40 12.16 -3.91 0.13
C ASP A 40 10.80 -4.43 0.63
N ARG A 41 10.73 -4.85 1.90
CA ARG A 41 9.48 -5.29 2.55
C ARG A 41 8.49 -4.15 2.78
N VAL A 42 8.99 -2.94 3.04
CA VAL A 42 8.13 -1.75 3.17
C VAL A 42 7.51 -1.41 1.82
N PHE A 43 8.28 -1.41 0.75
CA PHE A 43 7.77 -1.18 -0.61
C PHE A 43 6.78 -2.25 -1.03
N GLU A 44 7.04 -3.53 -0.71
CA GLU A 44 6.07 -4.61 -0.94
C GLU A 44 4.73 -4.35 -0.25
N HIS A 45 4.74 -4.03 1.05
CA HIS A 45 3.50 -3.71 1.76
C HIS A 45 2.78 -2.48 1.16
N MET A 46 3.53 -1.43 0.80
CA MET A 46 2.95 -0.25 0.14
C MET A 46 2.29 -0.60 -1.20
N GLN A 47 2.90 -1.50 -1.99
CA GLN A 47 2.33 -1.97 -3.27
C GLN A 47 0.99 -2.67 -3.04
N ASP A 48 0.95 -3.61 -2.09
CA ASP A 48 -0.24 -4.40 -1.79
C ASP A 48 -1.37 -3.50 -1.26
N GLU A 49 -1.06 -2.61 -0.31
CA GLU A 49 -2.04 -1.71 0.30
C GLU A 49 -2.59 -0.69 -0.70
N LEU A 50 -1.72 -0.06 -1.51
CA LEU A 50 -2.14 0.90 -2.53
C LEU A 50 -2.96 0.20 -3.63
N SER A 51 -2.51 -0.94 -4.15
CA SER A 51 -3.25 -1.67 -5.18
C SER A 51 -4.62 -2.09 -4.67
N THR A 52 -4.69 -2.67 -3.47
CA THR A 52 -5.96 -3.10 -2.87
C THR A 52 -6.90 -1.93 -2.64
N SER A 53 -6.39 -0.82 -2.10
CA SER A 53 -7.21 0.37 -1.82
C SER A 53 -7.75 1.01 -3.10
N ILE A 54 -6.94 1.05 -4.17
CA ILE A 54 -7.37 1.52 -5.49
C ILE A 54 -8.44 0.58 -6.05
N ASP A 55 -8.23 -0.73 -6.02
CA ASP A 55 -9.18 -1.72 -6.52
C ASP A 55 -10.53 -1.64 -5.79
N VAL A 56 -10.53 -1.41 -4.46
CA VAL A 56 -11.77 -1.22 -3.69
C VAL A 56 -12.56 0.02 -4.15
N VAL A 57 -11.89 1.11 -4.52
CA VAL A 57 -12.58 2.32 -5.00
C VAL A 57 -13.05 2.16 -6.44
N GLU A 58 -12.24 1.54 -7.31
CA GLU A 58 -12.55 1.42 -8.74
C GLU A 58 -13.50 0.26 -9.06
N LYS A 59 -13.37 -0.84 -8.33
CA LYS A 59 -14.14 -2.07 -8.47
C LYS A 59 -14.64 -2.47 -7.08
N PRO A 60 -15.56 -1.69 -6.51
CA PRO A 60 -16.05 -1.96 -5.18
C PRO A 60 -16.55 -3.40 -5.10
N PRO A 61 -16.09 -4.17 -4.10
CA PRO A 61 -16.52 -5.55 -3.94
C PRO A 61 -18.03 -5.57 -3.79
N THR A 62 -18.66 -6.62 -4.33
CA THR A 62 -20.10 -6.85 -4.21
C THR A 62 -20.52 -7.36 -2.83
N TRP A 63 -19.58 -7.43 -1.90
CA TRP A 63 -19.76 -7.83 -0.51
C TRP A 63 -19.05 -6.82 0.41
N GLY A 64 -19.65 -6.56 1.57
CA GLY A 64 -19.14 -5.63 2.57
C GLY A 64 -20.05 -4.41 2.78
N PRO A 65 -19.73 -3.52 3.75
CA PRO A 65 -20.56 -2.36 4.11
C PRO A 65 -20.67 -1.29 3.01
N TRP A 66 -19.91 -1.44 1.92
CA TRP A 66 -19.84 -0.52 0.78
C TRP A 66 -20.84 -0.85 -0.33
N CYS A 67 -21.62 -1.92 -0.18
CA CYS A 67 -22.71 -2.29 -1.09
C CYS A 67 -24.03 -1.66 -0.62
N GLN A 68 -24.31 -0.41 -1.03
CA GLN A 68 -25.64 0.19 -0.95
C GLN A 68 -26.06 0.73 -2.31
#